data_AF-A0A6G3WZ23-F1
#
_entry.id   AF-A0A6G3WZ23-F1
#
_cell.length_a   1.000
_cell.length_b   1.000
_cell.length_c   1.000
_cell.angle_alpha   90.00
_cell.angle_beta   90.00
_cell.angle_gamma   90.00
#
_symmetry.space_group_name_H-M   'P 1'
#
loop_
_entity.id
_entity.type
_entity.pdbx_description
1 polymer ?
#
loop_
_entity_poly.entity_id
_entity_poly.type
_entity_poly.pdbx_seq_one_letter_code
_entity_poly.pdbx_strand_id
1 'polypeptide(L)'
;MAVVDISEELKSLSSTMGSIEAVLDLDALRADIAALEEQAAAPSLWDDPEAAQKITSKLSHLQAEVRKAETLRGRIDDLEVLFELAADEGDADAQAEAEAELESVRKALDEMEVRT
;
A
#
# COMPACT_ATOMS: atom_id res chain seq x y z
N MET A 1 18.75 11.37 14.84
CA MET A 1 17.46 12.05 14.66
C MET A 1 16.88 12.38 16.03
N ALA A 2 16.10 13.46 16.21
CA ALA A 2 15.32 13.65 17.44
C ALA A 2 13.92 13.03 17.29
N VAL A 3 13.26 12.62 18.38
CA VAL A 3 11.89 12.05 18.35
C VAL A 3 10.89 12.97 17.62
N VAL A 4 11.05 14.28 17.78
CA VAL A 4 10.24 15.29 17.08
C VAL A 4 10.39 15.19 15.56
N ASP A 5 11.62 14.96 15.08
CA ASP A 5 11.97 14.87 13.66
C ASP A 5 11.32 13.64 13.00
N ILE A 6 11.35 12.48 13.68
CA ILE A 6 10.68 11.24 13.21
C ILE A 6 9.17 11.45 13.10
N SER A 7 8.55 12.07 14.11
CA SER A 7 7.10 12.31 14.09
C SER A 7 6.67 13.22 12.94
N GLU A 8 7.51 14.17 12.52
CA GLU A 8 7.25 15.04 11.38
C GLU A 8 7.41 14.29 10.05
N GLU A 9 8.43 13.42 9.94
CA GLU A 9 8.61 12.57 8.77
C GLU A 9 7.45 11.59 8.56
N LEU A 10 6.99 10.91 9.62
CA LEU A 10 5.85 9.99 9.53
C LEU A 10 4.55 10.69 9.15
N LYS A 11 4.30 11.90 9.68
CA LYS A 11 3.16 12.74 9.27
C LYS A 11 3.23 13.11 7.79
N SER A 12 4.43 13.44 7.30
CA SER A 12 4.64 13.73 5.87
C SER A 12 4.30 12.52 5.01
N LEU A 13 4.81 11.33 5.35
CA LEU A 13 4.50 10.09 4.63
C LEU A 13 3.00 9.77 4.64
N SER A 14 2.34 9.89 5.80
CA SER A 14 0.91 9.64 5.92
C SER A 14 0.08 10.63 5.11
N SER A 15 0.49 11.90 5.03
CA SER A 15 -0.16 12.92 4.20
C SER A 15 -0.02 12.64 2.70
N THR A 16 1.18 12.27 2.24
CA THR A 16 1.42 11.89 0.85
C THR A 16 0.64 10.63 0.50
N MET A 17 0.65 9.62 1.38
CA MET A 17 -0.13 8.39 1.22
C MET A 17 -1.63 8.70 1.10
N GLY A 18 -2.18 9.58 1.94
CA GLY A 18 -3.58 9.99 1.85
C GLY A 18 -3.93 10.68 0.52
N SER A 19 -2.98 11.41 -0.07
CA SER A 19 -3.17 12.04 -1.39
C SER A 19 -3.19 10.99 -2.50
N ILE A 20 -2.30 10.00 -2.44
CA ILE A 20 -2.27 8.87 -3.37
C ILE A 20 -3.56 8.04 -3.27
N GLU A 21 -4.03 7.72 -2.07
CA GLU A 21 -5.28 6.98 -1.85
C GLU A 21 -6.50 7.71 -2.43
N ALA A 22 -6.52 9.04 -2.30
CA ALA A 22 -7.58 9.86 -2.87
C ALA A 22 -7.56 9.89 -4.41
N VAL A 23 -6.37 9.87 -5.02
CA VAL A 23 -6.21 9.79 -6.49
C VAL A 23 -6.57 8.40 -7.00
N LEU A 24 -6.16 7.34 -6.29
CA LEU A 24 -6.46 5.96 -6.65
C LEU A 24 -7.96 5.63 -6.54
N ASP A 25 -8.70 6.32 -5.67
CA ASP A 25 -10.07 6.01 -5.33
C ASP A 25 -10.23 4.52 -4.93
N LEU A 26 -9.60 4.15 -3.80
CA LEU A 26 -9.57 2.76 -3.33
C LEU A 26 -10.97 2.14 -3.19
N ASP A 27 -11.98 2.95 -2.86
CA ASP A 27 -13.35 2.48 -2.74
C ASP A 27 -13.95 2.13 -4.12
N ALA A 28 -13.70 2.95 -5.14
CA ALA A 28 -14.07 2.61 -6.52
C ALA A 28 -13.32 1.36 -7.02
N LEU A 29 -12.01 1.25 -6.74
CA LEU A 29 -11.22 0.08 -7.13
C LEU A 29 -11.73 -1.21 -6.48
N ARG A 30 -12.10 -1.16 -5.19
CA ARG A 30 -12.70 -2.30 -4.48
C ARG A 30 -14.05 -2.70 -5.07
N ALA A 31 -14.88 -1.72 -5.45
CA ALA A 31 -16.15 -1.98 -6.12
C ALA A 31 -15.96 -2.65 -7.50
N ASP A 32 -14.99 -2.16 -8.29
CA ASP A 32 -14.62 -2.74 -9.58
C ASP A 32 -14.08 -4.18 -9.42
N ILE A 33 -13.25 -4.43 -8.41
CA ILE A 33 -12.77 -5.78 -8.07
C ILE A 33 -13.94 -6.71 -7.78
N ALA A 34 -14.88 -6.31 -6.91
CA ALA A 34 -16.04 -7.14 -6.56
C ALA A 34 -16.89 -7.48 -7.80
N ALA A 35 -17.10 -6.51 -8.69
CA ALA A 35 -17.84 -6.73 -9.94
C ALA A 35 -17.11 -7.66 -10.91
N LEU A 36 -15.77 -7.59 -10.97
CA LEU A 36 -14.96 -8.49 -11.79
C LEU A 36 -14.86 -9.90 -11.20
N GLU A 37 -14.85 -10.03 -9.88
CA GLU A 37 -14.90 -11.32 -9.18
C GLU A 37 -16.21 -12.05 -9.45
N GLU A 38 -17.35 -11.34 -9.42
CA GLU A 38 -18.65 -11.90 -9.80
C GLU A 38 -18.65 -12.40 -11.24
N GLN A 39 -18.10 -11.62 -12.18
CA GLN A 39 -17.97 -12.03 -13.57
C GLN A 39 -17.03 -13.23 -13.74
N ALA A 40 -15.90 -13.26 -13.03
CA ALA A 40 -14.95 -14.36 -13.07
C ALA A 40 -15.53 -15.68 -12.51
N ALA A 41 -16.47 -15.58 -11.57
CA ALA A 41 -17.18 -16.72 -11.00
C ALA A 41 -18.25 -17.31 -11.93
N ALA A 42 -18.70 -16.57 -12.96
CA ALA A 42 -19.71 -17.04 -13.89
C ALA A 42 -19.17 -18.18 -14.78
N PRO A 43 -19.76 -19.39 -14.77
CA PRO A 43 -19.29 -20.51 -15.60
C PRO A 43 -19.27 -20.19 -17.10
N SER A 44 -20.24 -19.40 -17.57
CA SER A 44 -20.36 -18.99 -18.97
C SER A 44 -19.21 -18.11 -19.45
N LEU A 45 -18.45 -17.47 -18.55
CA LEU A 45 -17.26 -16.72 -18.94
C LEU A 45 -16.21 -17.68 -19.52
N TRP A 46 -16.12 -18.90 -18.99
CA TRP A 46 -15.12 -19.88 -19.36
C TRP A 46 -15.42 -20.58 -20.69
N ASP A 47 -16.60 -20.34 -21.28
CA ASP A 47 -16.92 -20.71 -22.65
C ASP A 47 -16.25 -19.76 -23.68
N ASP A 48 -15.79 -18.58 -23.24
CA ASP A 48 -15.03 -17.61 -24.04
C ASP A 48 -13.65 -17.34 -23.38
N PRO A 49 -12.60 -18.08 -23.78
CA PRO A 49 -11.26 -17.92 -23.22
C PRO A 49 -10.67 -16.52 -23.37
N GLU A 50 -11.02 -15.78 -24.43
CA GLU A 50 -10.50 -14.43 -24.66
C GLU A 50 -11.13 -13.43 -23.67
N ALA A 51 -12.44 -13.52 -23.47
CA ALA A 51 -13.13 -12.74 -22.44
C ALA A 51 -12.64 -13.09 -21.03
N ALA A 52 -12.48 -14.38 -20.73
CA ALA A 52 -11.97 -14.85 -19.45
C ALA A 52 -10.57 -14.29 -19.14
N GLN A 53 -9.66 -14.32 -20.13
CA GLN A 53 -8.32 -13.77 -19.97
C GLN A 53 -8.35 -12.26 -19.68
N LYS A 54 -9.19 -11.49 -20.39
CA LYS A 54 -9.29 -10.04 -20.18
C LYS A 54 -9.79 -9.70 -18.79
N ILE A 55 -10.87 -10.35 -18.34
CA ILE A 55 -11.47 -10.10 -17.03
C ILE A 55 -10.52 -10.48 -15.90
N THR A 56 -9.93 -11.68 -15.96
CA THR A 56 -9.02 -12.16 -14.91
C THR A 56 -7.72 -11.36 -14.86
N SER A 57 -7.21 -10.89 -16.01
CA SER A 57 -6.04 -10.00 -16.07
C SER A 57 -6.35 -8.63 -15.45
N LYS A 58 -7.50 -8.03 -15.80
CA LYS A 58 -7.94 -6.77 -15.19
C LYS A 58 -8.13 -6.93 -13.68
N LEU A 59 -8.79 -7.99 -13.25
CA LEU A 59 -9.00 -8.30 -11.83
C LEU A 59 -7.68 -8.40 -11.08
N SER A 60 -6.73 -9.18 -11.61
CA SER A 60 -5.40 -9.36 -10.99
C SER A 60 -4.64 -8.05 -10.86
N HIS A 61 -4.76 -7.17 -11.86
CA HIS A 61 -4.14 -5.85 -11.86
C HIS A 61 -4.72 -4.95 -10.77
N LEU A 62 -6.05 -4.77 -10.73
CA LEU A 62 -6.70 -3.90 -9.74
C LEU A 62 -6.46 -4.41 -8.31
N GLN A 63 -6.56 -5.73 -8.10
CA GLN A 63 -6.25 -6.32 -6.80
C GLN A 63 -4.80 -6.08 -6.39
N ALA A 64 -3.85 -6.10 -7.33
CA ALA A 64 -2.45 -5.80 -7.02
C ALA A 64 -2.23 -4.33 -6.66
N GLU A 65 -2.95 -3.40 -7.29
CA GLU A 65 -2.88 -1.98 -6.96
C GLU A 65 -3.43 -1.69 -5.56
N VAL A 66 -4.64 -2.19 -5.25
CA VAL A 66 -5.24 -2.05 -3.92
C VAL A 66 -4.33 -2.66 -2.85
N ARG A 67 -3.84 -3.88 -3.05
CA ARG A 67 -2.91 -4.53 -2.10
C ARG A 67 -1.64 -3.71 -1.89
N LYS A 68 -1.06 -3.14 -2.95
CA LYS A 68 0.15 -2.32 -2.84
C LYS A 68 -0.10 -1.09 -1.98
N ALA A 69 -1.22 -0.39 -2.20
CA ALA A 69 -1.60 0.77 -1.40
C ALA A 69 -1.83 0.40 0.07
N GLU A 70 -2.66 -0.60 0.34
CA GLU A 70 -2.97 -1.04 1.71
C GLU A 70 -1.73 -1.52 2.47
N THR A 71 -0.83 -2.24 1.79
CA THR A 71 0.43 -2.70 2.38
C THR A 71 1.31 -1.50 2.76
N LEU A 72 1.42 -0.51 1.86
CA LEU A 72 2.25 0.67 2.13
C LEU A 72 1.67 1.51 3.27
N ARG A 73 0.34 1.67 3.34
CA ARG A 73 -0.35 2.31 4.46
C ARG A 73 -0.01 1.61 5.79
N GLY A 74 -0.16 0.29 5.84
CA GLY A 74 0.16 -0.48 7.05
C GLY A 74 1.61 -0.30 7.50
N ARG A 75 2.56 -0.33 6.56
CA ARG A 75 3.99 -0.09 6.88
C ARG A 75 4.25 1.31 7.43
N ILE A 76 3.54 2.34 6.94
CA ILE A 76 3.64 3.71 7.49
C ILE A 76 3.13 3.74 8.94
N ASP A 77 2.00 3.08 9.21
CA ASP A 77 1.42 3.02 10.55
C ASP A 77 2.32 2.23 11.53
N ASP A 78 2.93 1.14 11.06
CA ASP A 78 3.85 0.31 11.84
C ASP A 78 5.16 1.03 12.20
N LEU A 79 5.63 1.97 11.36
CA LEU A 79 6.88 2.71 11.62
C LEU A 79 6.83 3.51 12.93
N GLU A 80 5.70 4.11 13.28
CA GLU A 80 5.55 4.84 14.55
C GLU A 80 5.82 3.90 15.73
N VAL A 81 5.21 2.71 15.69
CA VAL A 81 5.37 1.68 16.73
C VAL A 81 6.81 1.19 16.79
N LEU A 82 7.47 0.97 15.65
CA LEU A 82 8.86 0.51 15.59
C LEU A 82 9.81 1.53 16.24
N PHE A 83 9.65 2.82 15.95
CA PHE A 83 10.49 3.87 16.55
C PHE A 83 10.21 4.07 18.03
N GLU A 84 8.94 3.99 18.46
CA GLU A 84 8.59 4.06 19.88
C GLU A 84 9.21 2.91 20.67
N LEU A 85 9.09 1.67 20.19
CA LEU A 85 9.67 0.49 20.83
C LEU A 85 11.21 0.57 20.89
N ALA A 86 11.87 0.95 19.80
CA ALA A 86 13.31 1.09 19.76
C ALA A 86 13.81 2.16 20.76
N ALA A 87 13.08 3.27 20.88
CA ALA A 87 13.41 4.34 21.81
C ALA A 87 13.20 3.93 23.28
N ASP A 88 12.10 3.24 23.58
CA ASP A 88 11.76 2.79 24.93
C ASP A 88 12.73 1.71 25.44
N GLU A 89 13.16 0.80 24.55
CA GLU A 89 14.12 -0.25 24.89
C GLU A 89 15.58 0.24 24.86
N GLY A 90 15.84 1.39 24.23
CA GLY A 90 17.19 1.91 24.01
C GLY A 90 18.03 0.99 23.12
N ASP A 91 17.37 0.24 22.23
CA ASP A 91 17.98 -0.74 21.34
C ASP A 91 18.43 -0.06 20.04
N ALA A 92 19.75 0.05 19.88
CA ALA A 92 20.36 0.68 18.70
C ALA A 92 20.20 -0.15 17.42
N ASP A 93 20.09 -1.47 17.52
CA ASP A 93 19.88 -2.34 16.36
C ASP A 93 18.41 -2.20 15.89
N ALA A 94 17.45 -2.18 16.82
CA ALA A 94 16.05 -1.90 16.50
C ALA A 94 15.85 -0.50 15.90
N GLN A 95 16.56 0.50 16.41
CA GLN A 95 16.56 1.85 15.83
C GLN A 95 17.06 1.85 14.39
N ALA A 96 18.15 1.13 14.10
CA ALA A 96 18.70 1.03 12.75
C ALA A 96 17.75 0.29 11.79
N GLU A 97 17.03 -0.72 12.27
CA GLU A 97 16.01 -1.44 11.49
C GLU A 97 14.82 -0.52 11.14
N ALA A 98 14.33 0.27 12.10
CA ALA A 98 13.27 1.25 11.87
C ALA A 98 13.69 2.33 10.85
N GLU A 99 14.94 2.81 10.93
CA GLU A 99 15.49 3.77 9.96
C GLU A 99 15.61 3.19 8.55
N ALA A 100 16.02 1.92 8.43
CA ALA A 100 16.07 1.23 7.14
C ALA A 100 14.68 1.01 6.54
N GLU A 101 13.69 0.66 7.37
CA GLU A 101 12.31 0.49 6.94
C GLU A 101 11.69 1.83 6.51
N LEU A 102 12.00 2.92 7.22
CA LEU A 102 11.58 4.27 6.85
C LEU A 102 12.08 4.66 5.44
N GLU A 103 13.35 4.38 5.14
CA GLU A 103 13.92 4.64 3.81
C GLU A 103 13.24 3.77 2.73
N SER A 104 12.94 2.51 3.07
CA SER A 104 12.23 1.58 2.18
C SER A 104 10.80 2.04 1.88
N VAL A 105 10.05 2.48 2.90
CA VAL A 105 8.71 3.03 2.77
C VAL A 105 8.71 4.30 1.94
N ARG A 106 9.66 5.22 2.18
CA ARG A 106 9.85 6.42 1.36
C ARG A 106 9.97 6.12 -0.13
N LYS A 107 10.87 5.21 -0.49
CA LYS A 107 11.07 4.80 -1.90
C LYS A 107 9.81 4.19 -2.49
N ALA A 108 9.12 3.32 -1.74
CA ALA A 108 7.90 2.69 -2.21
C ALA A 108 6.75 3.69 -2.43
N LEU A 109 6.70 4.75 -1.61
CA LEU A 109 5.75 5.84 -1.73
C LEU A 109 6.03 6.71 -2.95
N ASP A 110 7.29 7.13 -3.14
CA ASP A 110 7.72 7.89 -4.32
C ASP A 110 7.41 7.13 -5.62
N GLU A 111 7.68 5.82 -5.65
CA GLU A 111 7.34 4.97 -6.80
C GLU A 111 5.84 4.87 -7.07
N MET A 112 5.01 4.95 -6.03
CA MET A 112 3.56 4.91 -6.17
C MET A 112 3.03 6.25 -6.66
N GLU A 113 3.54 7.35 -6.12
CA GLU A 113 3.20 8.72 -6.54
C GLU A 113 3.50 8.94 -8.03
N VAL A 114 4.63 8.46 -8.54
CA VAL A 114 4.98 8.60 -9.97
C VAL A 114 4.03 7.80 -10.89
N ARG A 115 3.38 6.75 -10.36
CA ARG A 115 2.49 5.87 -11.12
C ARG A 115 1.02 6.28 -11.05
N THR A 116 0.66 7.17 -10.14
CA THR A 116 -0.72 7.62 -9.87
C THR A 116 -0.96 9.02 -10.41
#